data_AF-A0KZ62-F1
#
_entry.id   AF-A0KZ62-F1
#
_cell.length_a   1.000
_cell.length_b   1.000
_cell.length_c   1.000
_cell.angle_alpha   90.00
_cell.angle_beta   90.00
_cell.angle_gamma   90.00
#
_symmetry.space_group_name_H-M   'P 1'
#
loop_
_entity.id
_entity.type
_entity.pdbx_description
1 polymer ?
#
loop_
_entity_poly.entity_id
_entity_poly.type
_entity_poly.pdbx_seq_one_letter_code
_entity_poly.pdbx_strand_id
1 'polypeptide(L)' 'MTNASTSPFAVLNQSTANSFNEQKNLIKRVFKGKPVQCPSCNQTLKVILPETAKADQAAGIFCPKGCTDIELDIEAVAGI' A
#
# COMPACT_ATOMS: atom_id res chain seq x y z
N MET A 1 -28.13 -6.00 -25.56
CA MET A 1 -27.53 -7.35 -25.65
C MET A 1 -26.73 -7.58 -24.38
N THR A 2 -27.32 -8.21 -23.37
CA THR A 2 -26.71 -8.38 -22.03
C THR A 2 -26.34 -9.85 -21.83
N ASN A 3 -25.15 -10.24 -22.27
CA ASN A 3 -24.61 -11.57 -22.04
C ASN A 3 -23.47 -11.48 -21.03
N ALA A 4 -23.75 -11.90 -19.80
CA ALA A 4 -22.89 -12.75 -18.96
C ALA A 4 -23.43 -12.68 -17.53
N SER A 5 -23.98 -13.80 -17.06
CA SER A 5 -24.37 -14.05 -15.68
C SER A 5 -23.12 -14.13 -14.79
N THR A 6 -22.46 -13.00 -14.54
CA THR A 6 -21.42 -12.90 -13.53
C THR A 6 -22.13 -12.62 -12.21
N SER A 7 -22.13 -13.60 -11.31
CA SER A 7 -22.66 -13.42 -9.96
C SER A 7 -22.05 -12.16 -9.33
N PRO A 8 -22.83 -11.31 -8.63
CA PRO A 8 -22.28 -10.14 -7.92
C PRO A 8 -21.09 -10.50 -7.02
N PHE A 9 -21.09 -11.70 -6.43
CA PHE A 9 -19.96 -12.22 -5.65
C PHE A 9 -18.70 -12.46 -6.47
N ALA A 10 -18.82 -12.89 -7.72
CA ALA A 10 -17.66 -13.07 -8.61
C ALA A 10 -17.01 -11.72 -8.95
N VAL A 11 -17.81 -10.68 -9.19
CA VAL A 11 -17.30 -9.31 -9.40
C VAL A 11 -16.62 -8.77 -8.15
N LEU A 12 -17.22 -8.98 -6.97
CA LEU A 12 -16.62 -8.58 -5.69
C LEU A 12 -15.29 -9.30 -5.45
N ASN A 13 -15.22 -10.61 -5.67
CA ASN A 13 -13.99 -11.38 -5.50
C ASN A 13 -12.87 -10.89 -6.43
N GLN A 14 -13.20 -10.59 -7.68
CA GLN A 14 -12.24 -10.04 -8.64
C GLN A 14 -11.73 -8.65 -8.18
N SER A 15 -12.64 -7.78 -7.73
CA SER A 15 -12.29 -6.45 -7.23
C SER A 15 -11.36 -6.54 -6.00
N THR A 16 -11.66 -7.43 -5.06
CA THR A 16 -10.82 -7.69 -3.88
C THR A 16 -9.44 -8.20 -4.28
N ALA A 17 -9.36 -9.15 -5.21
CA ALA A 17 -8.09 -9.69 -5.70
C ALA A 17 -7.24 -8.61 -6.40
N ASN A 18 -7.87 -7.77 -7.22
CA ASN A 18 -7.21 -6.64 -7.86
C ASN A 18 -6.66 -5.65 -6.83
N SER A 19 -7.50 -5.25 -5.86
CA SER A 19 -7.12 -4.32 -4.80
C SER A 19 -5.93 -4.83 -3.98
N PHE A 20 -5.93 -6.11 -3.62
CA PHE A 20 -4.81 -6.74 -2.91
C PHE A 20 -3.52 -6.72 -3.74
N ASN A 21 -3.61 -7.08 -5.02
CA ASN A 21 -2.45 -7.08 -5.91
C ASN A 21 -1.89 -5.68 -6.13
N GLU A 22 -2.75 -4.66 -6.25
CA GLU A 22 -2.35 -3.26 -6.36
C GLU A 22 -1.60 -2.78 -5.13
N GLN A 23 -2.13 -3.06 -3.93
CA GLN A 23 -1.46 -2.73 -2.66
C GLN A 23 -0.11 -3.43 -2.52
N LYS A 24 -0.05 -4.75 -2.80
CA LYS A 24 1.20 -5.52 -2.81
C LYS A 24 2.23 -4.96 -3.79
N ASN A 25 1.81 -4.56 -4.98
CA ASN A 25 2.69 -3.98 -6.00
C ASN A 25 3.14 -2.56 -5.63
N LEU A 26 2.30 -1.79 -4.94
CA LEU A 26 2.67 -0.48 -4.39
C LEU A 26 3.83 -0.63 -3.39
N ILE A 27 3.66 -1.50 -2.40
CA ILE A 27 4.68 -1.81 -1.38
C ILE A 27 6.00 -2.20 -2.05
N LYS A 28 5.96 -3.15 -3.00
CA LYS A 28 7.15 -3.58 -3.76
C LYS A 28 7.84 -2.43 -4.50
N ARG A 29 7.08 -1.52 -5.13
CA ARG A 29 7.67 -0.39 -5.86
C ARG A 29 8.34 0.60 -4.92
N VAL A 30 7.73 0.85 -3.77
CA VAL A 30 8.29 1.73 -2.73
C VAL A 30 9.64 1.18 -2.23
N PHE A 31 9.70 -0.11 -1.90
CA PHE A 31 10.95 -0.75 -1.43
C PHE A 31 12.01 -0.97 -2.52
N LYS A 32 11.70 -0.74 -3.80
CA LYS A 32 12.72 -0.66 -4.87
C LYS A 32 13.50 0.66 -4.85
N GLY A 33 13.22 1.57 -3.93
CA GLY A 33 13.96 2.81 -3.72
C GLY A 33 13.64 3.93 -4.71
N LYS A 34 12.61 3.77 -5.57
CA LYS A 34 12.16 4.83 -6.48
C LYS A 34 11.01 5.61 -5.83
N PRO A 35 10.90 6.93 -6.06
CA PRO A 35 9.72 7.70 -5.64
C PRO A 35 8.44 7.11 -6.25
N VAL A 36 7.43 6.87 -5.41
CA VAL A 36 6.12 6.37 -5.83
C VAL A 36 5.05 7.40 -5.49
N GLN A 37 4.21 7.72 -6.46
CA GLN A 37 3.06 8.61 -6.27
C GLN A 37 1.86 7.85 -5.70
N CYS A 38 1.12 8.51 -4.81
CA CYS A 38 -0.16 8.03 -4.29
C CYS A 38 -1.17 7.94 -5.43
N PRO A 39 -1.84 6.79 -5.63
CA PRO A 39 -2.78 6.61 -6.74
C PRO A 39 -4.02 7.52 -6.64
N SER A 40 -4.36 8.02 -5.45
CA SER A 40 -5.55 8.85 -5.23
C SER A 40 -5.30 10.34 -5.42
N CYS A 41 -4.11 10.84 -5.06
CA CYS A 41 -3.85 12.28 -5.01
C CYS A 41 -2.54 12.72 -5.67
N ASN A 42 -1.80 11.78 -6.27
CA ASN A 42 -0.54 11.98 -7.00
C ASN A 42 0.61 12.58 -6.19
N GLN A 43 0.48 12.71 -4.86
CA GLN A 43 1.58 13.12 -4.00
C GLN A 43 2.56 11.97 -3.76
N THR A 44 3.85 12.29 -3.61
CA THR A 44 4.87 11.28 -3.28
C THR A 44 4.56 10.64 -1.93
N LEU A 45 4.53 9.30 -1.89
CA LEU A 45 4.39 8.53 -0.66
C LEU A 45 5.65 8.65 0.19
N LYS A 46 5.46 8.68 1.51
CA LYS A 46 6.53 8.71 2.50
C LYS A 46 6.67 7.32 3.12
N VAL A 47 7.90 6.93 3.40
CA VAL A 47 8.22 5.71 4.16
C VAL A 47 8.73 6.14 5.52
N ILE A 48 8.22 5.51 6.57
CA ILE A 48 8.73 5.65 7.92
C ILE A 48 9.32 4.30 8.29
N LEU A 49 10.63 4.31 8.54
CA LEU A 49 11.35 3.12 8.96
C LEU A 49 11.30 3.01 10.49
N PRO A 50 11.42 1.80 11.06
CA PRO A 50 11.38 1.59 12.51
C PRO A 50 12.39 2.47 13.29
N GLU A 51 13.58 2.69 12.74
CA GLU A 51 14.63 3.54 13.33
C GLU A 51 14.26 5.03 13.40
N THR A 52 13.39 5.47 12.49
CA THR A 52 12.94 6.86 12.35
C THR A 52 11.56 7.09 12.95
N ALA A 53 10.89 6.02 13.38
CA ALA A 53 9.56 6.06 13.95
C ALA A 53 9.59 6.73 15.31
N LYS A 54 8.62 7.63 15.56
CA LYS A 54 8.38 8.18 16.90
C LYS A 54 7.65 7.14 17.74
N ALA A 55 7.69 7.27 19.07
CA ALA A 55 7.06 6.33 20.00
C ALA A 55 5.57 6.03 19.68
N ASP A 56 4.84 7.03 19.15
CA ASP A 56 3.41 6.91 18.82
C ASP A 56 3.13 6.74 17.32
N GLN A 57 4.13 6.36 16.52
CA GLN A 57 4.00 6.27 15.07
C GLN A 57 4.50 4.91 14.56
N ALA A 58 3.64 4.20 13.84
CA ALA A 58 4.03 2.93 13.24
C ALA A 58 4.99 3.12 12.05
N ALA A 59 5.86 2.13 11.83
CA ALA A 59 6.62 2.02 10.59
C ALA A 59 5.68 1.66 9.43
N GLY A 60 5.93 2.21 8.24
CA GLY A 60 4.97 2.03 7.15
C GLY A 60 5.12 2.98 5.96
N ILE A 61 4.10 2.96 5.11
CA ILE A 61 3.98 3.79 3.91
C ILE A 61 2.77 4.70 4.05
N PHE A 62 3.00 6.01 3.99
CA PHE A 62 1.98 7.01 4.29
C PHE A 62 1.90 8.06 3.19
N CYS A 63 0.67 8.42 2.83
CA CYS A 63 0.39 9.59 2.01
C CYS A 63 0.28 10.82 2.92
N PRO A 64 0.88 11.98 2.57
CA PRO A 64 0.77 13.20 3.37
C PRO A 64 -0.68 13.71 3.53
N LYS A 65 -1.57 13.33 2.62
CA LYS A 65 -3.01 13.64 2.66
C LYS A 65 -3.86 12.56 3.37
N GLY A 66 -3.27 11.45 3.80
CA GLY A 66 -3.99 10.33 4.43
C GLY A 66 -4.70 9.37 3.46
N CYS A 67 -4.49 9.49 2.15
CA CYS A 67 -5.12 8.58 1.17
C CYS A 67 -4.57 7.15 1.19
N THR A 68 -3.37 6.96 1.75
CA THR A 68 -2.69 5.68 1.87
C THR A 68 -2.09 5.66 3.25
N ASP A 69 -2.45 4.65 4.01
CA ASP A 69 -2.01 4.42 5.38
C ASP A 69 -1.77 2.92 5.52
N ILE A 70 -0.51 2.50 5.31
CA ILE A 70 -0.11 1.10 5.32
C ILE A 70 0.93 0.96 6.43
N GLU A 71 0.48 0.48 7.58
CA GLU A 71 1.35 0.01 8.64
C GLU A 71 2.06 -1.27 8.20
N LEU A 72 3.36 -1.33 8.45
CA LEU A 72 4.20 -2.48 8.12
C LEU A 72 4.85 -3.00 9.38
N ASP A 73 4.69 -4.29 9.61
CA ASP A 73 5.37 -5.02 10.68
C ASP A 73 6.83 -5.27 10.27
N ILE A 74 7.71 -4.34 10.64
CA ILE A 74 9.13 -4.35 10.31
C ILE A 74 9.90 -4.09 11.61
N GLU A 75 10.85 -4.96 11.91
CA GLU A 75 11.75 -4.81 13.05
C GLU A 75 13.07 -4.14 12.61
N ALA A 76 13.62 -3.28 13.46
CA ALA A 76 14.98 -2.79 13.27
C ALA A 76 15.97 -3.92 13.55
N VAL A 77 16.55 -4.50 12.50
CA VAL A 77 17.65 -5.46 12.66
C VAL A 77 18.94 -4.66 12.83
N ALA A 78 19.43 -4.58 14.06
CA ALA A 78 20.74 -4.01 14.34
C ALA A 78 21.83 -4.94 13.80
N GLY A 79 22.33 -4.66 12.59
CA GLY A 79 23.56 -5.27 12.09
C GLY A 79 23.55 -5.67 10.62
N ILE A 80 23.96 -4.73 9.76
CA ILE A 80 25.15 -4.87 8.91
C ILE A 80 25.91 -3.54 8.99
#